data_AF-A0A7J3CJ37-F1
#
_entry.id   AF-A0A7J3CJ37-F1
#
_cell.length_a   1.000
_cell.length_b   1.000
_cell.length_c   1.000
_cell.angle_alpha   90.00
_cell.angle_beta   90.00
_cell.angle_gamma   90.00
#
_symmetry.space_group_name_H-M   'P 1'
#
loop_
_entity.id
_entity.type
_entity.pdbx_description
1 polymer ?
#
loop_
_entity_poly.entity_id
_entity_poly.type
_entity_poly.pdbx_seq_one_letter_code
_entity_poly.pdbx_strand_id
1 'polypeptide(L)'
;QWIEEEKKKEIEAKLAALPKPVKVRVIPGAIFRSSKPAIFGVDVLEGTLKPGIALKREGKVIGTVKEIQSEGRTIPQAIKGERVAISIEDAVVGKNVFENDVLVSDLSREDIEKLKEVFEYLRDDEKKLLTEITSSFSY
;
A
#
# COMPACT_ATOMS: atom_id res chain seq x y z
N GLN A 1 23.08 -11.56 24.70
CA GLN A 1 21.73 -10.94 24.78
C GLN A 1 21.66 -9.52 24.22
N TRP A 2 22.75 -8.75 24.13
CA TRP A 2 22.75 -7.44 23.44
C TRP A 2 22.69 -7.54 21.90
N ILE A 3 23.37 -8.53 21.33
CA ILE A 3 23.46 -8.73 19.87
C ILE A 3 22.10 -9.08 19.24
N GLU A 4 21.23 -9.80 19.96
CA GLU A 4 19.89 -10.15 19.49
C GLU A 4 18.93 -8.95 19.51
N GLU A 5 19.04 -8.06 20.50
CA GLU A 5 18.21 -6.87 20.58
C GLU A 5 18.58 -5.82 19.52
N GLU A 6 19.88 -5.61 19.26
CA GLU A 6 20.33 -4.74 18.17
C GLU A 6 19.88 -5.27 16.81
N LYS A 7 20.04 -6.58 16.58
CA LYS A 7 19.63 -7.21 15.32
C LYS A 7 18.12 -7.13 15.12
N LYS A 8 17.32 -7.29 16.18
CA LYS A 8 15.86 -7.16 16.13
C LYS A 8 15.44 -5.71 15.81
N LYS A 9 16.06 -4.71 16.45
CA LYS A 9 15.81 -3.29 16.17
C LYS A 9 16.17 -2.91 14.73
N GLU A 10 17.28 -3.43 14.21
CA GLU A 10 17.69 -3.18 12.83
C GLU A 10 16.69 -3.77 11.83
N ILE A 11 16.22 -5.00 12.07
CA ILE A 11 15.19 -5.66 11.24
C ILE A 11 13.87 -4.89 11.30
N GLU A 12 13.47 -4.41 12.48
CA GLU A 12 12.23 -3.65 12.67
C GLU A 12 12.28 -2.29 11.97
N ALA A 13 13.41 -1.59 12.04
CA ALA A 13 13.65 -0.35 11.31
C ALA A 13 13.65 -0.57 9.79
N LYS A 14 14.30 -1.64 9.31
CA LYS A 14 14.25 -2.05 7.89
C LYS A 14 12.82 -2.34 7.46
N LEU A 15 12.04 -3.10 8.25
CA LEU A 15 10.64 -3.41 7.96
C LEU A 15 9.72 -2.18 7.95
N ALA A 16 10.03 -1.16 8.75
CA ALA A 16 9.28 0.08 8.83
C ALA A 16 9.58 1.01 7.64
N ALA A 17 10.83 1.01 7.15
CA ALA A 17 11.25 1.81 6.02
C ALA A 17 10.80 1.23 4.66
N LEU A 18 10.56 -0.09 4.60
CA LEU A 18 10.15 -0.75 3.36
C LEU A 18 8.67 -0.49 3.03
N PRO A 19 8.36 -0.15 1.76
CA PRO A 19 6.97 -0.05 1.32
C PRO A 19 6.32 -1.44 1.43
N LYS A 20 5.21 -1.51 2.17
CA LYS A 20 4.48 -2.76 2.36
C LYS A 20 3.66 -3.08 1.11
N PRO A 21 3.61 -4.36 0.70
CA PRO A 21 2.72 -4.76 -0.39
C PRO A 21 1.27 -4.52 0.06
N VAL A 22 0.51 -3.83 -0.79
CA VAL A 22 -0.93 -3.63 -0.56
C VAL A 22 -1.72 -3.68 -1.86
N LYS A 23 -2.92 -4.25 -1.77
CA LYS A 23 -3.92 -4.25 -2.83
C LYS A 23 -5.20 -3.68 -2.26
N VAL A 24 -5.70 -2.62 -2.88
CA VAL A 24 -6.91 -1.92 -2.46
C VAL A 24 -7.87 -1.76 -3.64
N ARG A 25 -9.16 -1.68 -3.36
CA ARG A 25 -10.19 -1.40 -4.37
C ARG A 25 -10.88 -0.09 -4.07
N VAL A 26 -11.05 0.77 -5.07
CA VAL A 26 -11.80 2.02 -4.95
C VAL A 26 -13.28 1.71 -4.75
N ILE A 27 -13.86 2.23 -3.67
CA ILE A 27 -15.26 2.00 -3.33
C ILE A 27 -16.15 2.93 -4.18
N PRO A 28 -17.12 2.39 -4.94
CA PRO A 28 -18.05 3.22 -5.71
C PRO A 28 -18.93 4.06 -4.77
N GLY A 29 -19.21 5.30 -5.16
CA GLY A 29 -19.95 6.28 -4.39
C GLY A 29 -19.14 6.94 -3.27
N ALA A 30 -17.90 6.52 -3.02
CA ALA A 30 -17.05 7.03 -1.94
C ALA A 30 -15.98 8.03 -2.43
N ILE A 31 -16.32 8.89 -3.39
CA ILE A 31 -15.40 9.93 -3.90
C ILE A 31 -15.74 11.26 -3.21
N PHE A 32 -14.87 11.71 -2.32
CA PHE A 32 -15.05 12.96 -1.57
C PHE A 32 -14.41 14.14 -2.29
N ARG A 33 -13.30 13.90 -2.99
CA ARG A 33 -12.57 14.92 -3.74
C ARG A 33 -11.88 14.30 -4.95
N SER A 34 -12.03 14.91 -6.12
CA SER A 34 -11.52 14.35 -7.36
C SER A 34 -10.03 14.60 -7.61
N SER A 35 -9.41 15.66 -7.06
CA SER A 35 -7.97 15.94 -7.22
C SER A 35 -7.42 17.01 -6.26
N LYS A 36 -6.08 17.08 -6.17
CA LYS A 36 -5.28 18.09 -5.46
C LYS A 36 -5.56 18.27 -3.94
N PRO A 37 -5.50 17.24 -3.09
CA PRO A 37 -5.32 15.82 -3.39
C PRO A 37 -6.65 15.14 -3.70
N ALA A 38 -6.64 14.05 -4.47
CA ALA A 38 -7.82 13.20 -4.59
C ALA A 38 -8.09 12.51 -3.24
N ILE A 39 -9.35 12.47 -2.82
CA ILE A 39 -9.78 11.83 -1.57
C ILE A 39 -10.93 10.89 -1.91
N PHE A 40 -10.71 9.60 -1.70
CA PHE A 40 -11.70 8.57 -1.99
C PHE A 40 -11.58 7.39 -1.03
N GLY A 41 -12.70 6.70 -0.84
CA GLY A 41 -12.79 5.47 -0.04
C GLY A 41 -12.20 4.29 -0.78
N VAL A 42 -11.44 3.47 -0.07
CA VAL A 42 -10.88 2.22 -0.55
C VAL A 42 -11.17 1.07 0.41
N ASP A 43 -11.30 -0.13 -0.15
CA ASP A 43 -11.45 -1.39 0.54
C ASP A 43 -10.10 -2.13 0.46
N VAL A 44 -9.47 -2.40 1.60
CA VAL A 44 -8.16 -3.07 1.63
C VAL A 44 -8.37 -4.56 1.39
N LEU A 45 -8.02 -5.03 0.20
CA LEU A 45 -8.22 -6.43 -0.20
C LEU A 45 -7.14 -7.33 0.39
N GLU A 46 -5.88 -6.89 0.33
CA GLU A 46 -4.72 -7.66 0.80
C GLU A 46 -3.59 -6.73 1.25
N GLY A 47 -2.83 -7.13 2.26
CA GLY A 47 -1.62 -6.46 2.70
C GLY A 47 -1.87 -5.32 3.70
N THR A 48 -0.92 -4.38 3.73
CA THR A 48 -0.91 -3.27 4.69
C THR A 48 -0.82 -1.93 3.98
N LEU A 49 -1.88 -1.13 4.05
CA LEU A 49 -1.90 0.23 3.56
C LEU A 49 -1.23 1.16 4.58
N LYS A 50 -0.20 1.90 4.17
CA LYS A 50 0.48 2.91 4.99
C LYS A 50 0.64 4.23 4.22
N PRO A 51 0.69 5.38 4.91
CA PRO A 51 1.11 6.63 4.29
C PRO A 51 2.53 6.51 3.72
N GLY A 52 2.80 7.23 2.63
CA GLY A 52 4.10 7.25 1.95
C GLY A 52 4.28 6.19 0.87
N ILE A 53 3.34 5.25 0.70
CA ILE A 53 3.42 4.26 -0.37
C ILE A 53 2.87 4.81 -1.68
N ALA A 54 3.56 4.52 -2.79
CA ALA A 54 3.05 4.77 -4.12
C ALA A 54 2.04 3.68 -4.51
N LEU A 55 0.95 4.07 -5.15
CA LEU A 55 -0.03 3.16 -5.71
C LEU A 55 0.00 3.24 -7.23
N LYS A 56 -0.27 2.09 -7.88
CA LYS A 56 -0.41 1.97 -9.31
C LYS A 56 -1.72 1.29 -9.70
N ARG A 57 -2.21 1.66 -10.87
CA ARG A 57 -3.32 1.04 -11.57
C ARG A 57 -2.79 0.47 -12.87
N GLU A 58 -2.99 -0.83 -13.11
CA GLU A 58 -2.59 -1.49 -14.38
C GLU A 58 -1.14 -1.16 -14.81
N GLY A 59 -0.21 -1.17 -13.84
CA GLY A 59 1.21 -0.88 -14.11
C GLY A 59 1.58 0.61 -14.11
N LYS A 60 0.61 1.53 -14.12
CA LYS A 60 0.87 2.98 -14.10
C LYS A 60 0.70 3.56 -12.69
N VAL A 61 1.74 4.24 -12.21
CA VAL A 61 1.70 4.96 -10.92
C VAL A 61 0.66 6.07 -10.98
N ILE A 62 -0.24 6.07 -10.00
CA ILE A 62 -1.30 7.08 -9.85
C ILE A 62 -0.91 8.18 -8.85
N GLY A 63 0.05 7.90 -7.96
CA GLY A 63 0.55 8.82 -6.95
C GLY A 63 0.85 8.14 -5.62
N THR A 64 1.27 8.94 -4.65
CA THR A 64 1.64 8.50 -3.30
C THR A 64 0.54 8.81 -2.29
N VAL A 65 0.24 7.83 -1.42
CA VAL A 65 -0.72 7.98 -0.32
C VAL A 65 -0.16 8.97 0.69
N LYS A 66 -0.87 10.08 0.90
CA LYS A 66 -0.49 11.13 1.84
C LYS A 66 -1.03 10.86 3.24
N GLU A 67 -2.30 10.50 3.32
CA GLU A 67 -2.98 10.26 4.59
C GLU A 67 -4.04 9.17 4.44
N ILE A 68 -4.26 8.42 5.53
CA ILE A 68 -5.32 7.43 5.67
C ILE A 68 -6.24 7.88 6.80
N GLN A 69 -7.55 7.84 6.56
CA GLN A 69 -8.56 8.20 7.53
C GLN A 69 -9.59 7.08 7.67
N SER A 70 -9.95 6.77 8.92
CA SER A 70 -11.09 5.90 9.25
C SER A 70 -12.04 6.67 10.13
N GLU A 71 -13.32 6.72 9.75
CA GLU A 71 -14.39 7.42 10.49
C GLU A 71 -14.03 8.87 10.88
N GLY A 72 -13.34 9.58 9.98
CA GLY A 72 -12.91 10.97 10.19
C GLY A 72 -11.67 11.15 11.08
N ARG A 73 -10.99 10.06 11.46
CA ARG A 73 -9.73 10.10 12.23
C ARG A 73 -8.57 9.59 11.39
N THR A 74 -7.46 10.32 11.41
CA THR A 74 -6.22 9.88 10.77
C THR A 74 -5.67 8.65 11.49
N ILE A 75 -5.36 7.60 10.73
CA ILE A 75 -4.80 6.35 11.24
C ILE A 75 -3.43 6.07 10.62
N PRO A 76 -2.51 5.41 11.35
CA PRO A 76 -1.15 5.16 10.86
C PRO A 76 -1.07 4.07 9.79
N GLN A 77 -2.05 3.16 9.75
CA GLN A 77 -2.13 2.07 8.78
C GLN A 77 -3.54 1.52 8.68
N ALA A 78 -3.85 0.86 7.58
CA ALA A 78 -5.04 0.02 7.41
C ALA A 78 -4.65 -1.38 6.93
N ILE A 79 -5.36 -2.40 7.39
CA ILE A 79 -5.10 -3.81 7.09
C ILE A 79 -6.22 -4.42 6.25
N LYS A 80 -5.98 -5.61 5.70
CA LYS A 80 -6.99 -6.39 4.97
C LYS A 80 -8.36 -6.42 5.67
N GLY A 81 -9.40 -6.12 4.89
CA GLY A 81 -10.80 -6.09 5.32
C GLY A 81 -11.28 -4.74 5.83
N GLU A 82 -10.38 -3.78 6.06
CA GLU A 82 -10.75 -2.44 6.49
C GLU A 82 -11.15 -1.55 5.30
N ARG A 83 -12.14 -0.68 5.54
CA ARG A 83 -12.59 0.34 4.59
C ARG A 83 -12.20 1.70 5.12
N VAL A 84 -11.37 2.42 4.38
CA VAL A 84 -10.76 3.67 4.81
C VAL A 84 -10.78 4.69 3.69
N ALA A 85 -10.77 5.97 4.03
CA ALA A 85 -10.54 7.03 3.07
C ALA A 85 -9.04 7.28 2.94
N ILE A 86 -8.55 7.42 1.70
CA ILE A 86 -7.16 7.81 1.44
C ILE A 86 -7.10 9.12 0.68
N SER A 87 -6.03 9.86 0.92
CA SER A 87 -5.67 11.02 0.11
C SER A 87 -4.42 10.74 -0.72
N ILE A 88 -4.47 11.05 -2.02
CA ILE A 88 -3.35 10.88 -2.96
C ILE A 88 -3.16 12.19 -3.72
N GLU A 89 -1.94 12.73 -3.68
CA GLU A 89 -1.66 14.08 -4.20
C GLU A 89 -1.76 14.16 -5.73
N ASP A 90 -1.15 13.21 -6.44
CA ASP A 90 -1.10 13.17 -7.91
C ASP A 90 -2.27 12.43 -8.57
N ALA A 91 -3.15 11.82 -7.78
CA ALA A 91 -4.32 11.13 -8.31
C ALA A 91 -5.41 12.12 -8.73
N VAL A 92 -6.11 11.76 -9.80
CA VAL A 92 -7.24 12.46 -10.39
C VAL A 92 -8.33 11.45 -10.72
N VAL A 93 -9.38 11.45 -9.90
CA VAL A 93 -10.55 10.59 -10.09
C VAL A 93 -11.26 10.99 -11.39
N GLY A 94 -11.59 9.99 -12.23
CA GLY A 94 -12.12 10.17 -13.57
C GLY A 94 -11.05 10.31 -14.66
N LYS A 95 -9.75 10.28 -14.32
CA LYS A 95 -8.64 10.34 -15.29
C LYS A 95 -7.63 9.21 -15.13
N ASN A 96 -6.99 9.09 -13.96
CA ASN A 96 -6.03 8.02 -13.68
C ASN A 96 -6.51 7.04 -12.61
N VAL A 97 -7.61 7.36 -11.91
CA VAL A 97 -8.31 6.49 -10.96
C VAL A 97 -9.81 6.57 -11.22
N PHE A 98 -10.51 5.44 -11.15
CA PHE A 98 -11.95 5.31 -11.37
C PHE A 98 -12.56 4.45 -10.25
N GLU A 99 -13.88 4.50 -10.14
CA GLU A 99 -14.62 3.64 -9.21
C GLU A 99 -14.45 2.17 -9.60
N ASN A 100 -14.39 1.28 -8.60
CA ASN A 100 -14.11 -0.15 -8.74
C ASN A 100 -12.70 -0.51 -9.24
N ASP A 101 -11.83 0.47 -9.49
CA ASP A 101 -10.44 0.18 -9.82
C ASP A 101 -9.74 -0.56 -8.68
N VAL A 102 -8.88 -1.50 -9.06
CA VAL A 102 -7.95 -2.15 -8.15
C VAL A 102 -6.60 -1.46 -8.27
N LEU A 103 -6.12 -0.97 -7.13
CA LEU A 103 -4.83 -0.30 -7.00
C LEU A 103 -3.89 -1.21 -6.22
N VAL A 104 -2.64 -1.27 -6.65
CA VAL A 104 -1.60 -2.10 -6.03
C VAL A 104 -0.43 -1.20 -5.64
N SER A 105 0.29 -1.54 -4.57
CA SER A 105 1.55 -0.88 -4.23
C SER A 105 2.52 -0.91 -5.41
N ASP A 106 3.11 0.25 -5.72
CA ASP A 106 4.24 0.30 -6.62
C ASP A 106 5.53 -0.03 -5.86
N LEU A 107 6.07 -1.22 -6.14
CA LEU A 107 7.28 -1.74 -5.54
C LEU A 107 8.36 -1.82 -6.60
N SER A 108 9.51 -1.21 -6.33
CA SER A 108 10.69 -1.35 -7.20
C SER A 108 11.30 -2.75 -7.09
N ARG A 109 12.20 -3.10 -8.01
CA ARG A 109 12.95 -4.38 -7.92
C ARG A 109 13.74 -4.47 -6.60
N GLU A 110 14.32 -3.36 -6.16
CA GLU A 110 15.05 -3.26 -4.89
C GLU A 110 14.12 -3.46 -3.69
N ASP A 111 12.91 -2.90 -3.72
CA ASP A 111 11.92 -3.12 -2.65
C ASP A 111 11.49 -4.58 -2.57
N ILE A 112 11.25 -5.21 -3.72
CA ILE A 112 10.89 -6.64 -3.79
C ILE A 112 12.01 -7.51 -3.24
N GLU A 113 13.28 -7.21 -3.57
CA GLU A 113 14.43 -7.96 -3.05
C GLU A 113 14.55 -7.84 -1.53
N LYS A 114 14.46 -6.62 -1.00
CA LYS A 114 14.47 -6.38 0.45
C LYS A 114 13.28 -7.03 1.16
N LEU A 115 12.09 -7.01 0.56
CA LEU A 115 10.90 -7.68 1.08
C LEU A 115 11.05 -9.21 1.06
N LYS A 116 11.83 -9.77 0.12
CA LYS A 116 12.16 -11.19 0.09
C LYS A 116 13.13 -11.58 1.20
N GLU A 117 14.09 -10.72 1.55
CA GLU A 117 15.00 -10.97 2.69
C GLU A 117 14.25 -11.08 4.02
N VAL A 118 13.15 -10.32 4.17
CA VAL A 118 12.29 -10.35 5.35
C VAL A 118 11.00 -11.15 5.14
N PHE A 119 10.93 -11.98 4.08
CA PHE A 119 9.71 -12.65 3.66
C PHE A 119 9.07 -13.45 4.78
N GLU A 120 9.86 -14.16 5.58
CA GLU A 120 9.37 -15.01 6.67
C GLU A 120 8.59 -14.21 7.74
N TYR A 121 8.95 -12.93 7.93
CA TYR A 121 8.32 -12.02 8.89
C TYR A 121 7.08 -11.29 8.35
N LEU A 122 6.77 -11.42 7.06
CA LEU A 122 5.55 -10.86 6.46
C LEU A 122 4.32 -11.70 6.82
N ARG A 123 3.16 -11.05 6.87
CA ARG A 123 1.88 -11.74 7.04
C ARG A 123 1.53 -12.58 5.81
N ASP A 124 0.73 -13.61 5.97
CA ASP A 124 0.34 -14.52 4.87
C ASP A 124 -0.29 -13.80 3.68
N ASP A 125 -1.08 -12.75 3.91
CA ASP A 125 -1.68 -11.93 2.87
C ASP A 125 -0.64 -11.06 2.15
N GLU A 126 0.31 -10.49 2.88
CA GLU A 126 1.44 -9.74 2.30
C GLU A 126 2.34 -10.64 1.44
N LYS A 127 2.62 -11.87 1.91
CA LYS A 127 3.40 -12.89 1.19
C LYS A 127 2.74 -13.27 -0.14
N LYS A 128 1.43 -13.53 -0.10
CA LYS A 128 0.65 -13.85 -1.30
C LYS A 128 0.70 -12.71 -2.31
N LEU A 129 0.46 -11.49 -1.85
CA LEU A 129 0.47 -10.32 -2.71
C LEU A 129 1.86 -10.04 -3.30
N LEU A 130 2.93 -10.17 -2.51
CA LEU A 130 4.30 -9.99 -3.01
C LEU A 130 4.64 -11.01 -4.09
N THR A 131 4.18 -12.25 -3.95
CA THR A 131 4.36 -13.31 -4.96
C THR A 131 3.60 -13.00 -6.24
N GLU A 132 2.38 -12.48 -6.14
CA GLU A 132 1.57 -12.04 -7.28
C GLU A 132 2.22 -10.87 -8.03
N ILE A 133 2.70 -9.85 -7.29
CA ILE A 133 3.43 -8.71 -7.85
C ILE A 133 4.68 -9.20 -8.58
N THR A 134 5.48 -10.06 -7.94
CA THR A 134 6.73 -10.59 -8.53
C THR A 134 6.48 -11.41 -9.81
N SER A 135 5.38 -12.17 -9.83
CA SER A 135 5.01 -12.97 -11.01
C SER A 135 4.62 -12.09 -12.19
N SER A 136 4.03 -10.92 -11.93
CA SER A 136 3.66 -9.93 -12.95
C SER A 136 4.88 -9.22 -13.58
N PHE A 137 6.05 -9.23 -12.93
CA PHE A 137 7.30 -8.65 -13.45
C PHE A 137 8.15 -9.61 -14.28
N SER A 138 7.85 -10.92 -14.25
CA SER A 138 8.67 -11.96 -14.88
C SER A 138 8.23 -12.36 -16.30
N TYR A 139 7.30 -11.61 -16.90
CA TYR A 139 6.82 -11.81 -18.27
C TYR A 139 7.18 -10.63 -19.18
#